data_AF-A0A4P5YKS8-F1
#
_entry.id   AF-A0A4P5YKS8-F1
#
_cell.length_a   1.000
_cell.length_b   1.000
_cell.length_c   1.000
_cell.angle_alpha   90.00
_cell.angle_beta   90.00
_cell.angle_gamma   90.00
#
_symmetry.space_group_name_H-M   'P 1'
#
loop_
_entity.id
_entity.type
_entity.pdbx_description
1 polymer ?
#
loop_
_entity_poly.entity_id
_entity_poly.type
_entity_poly.pdbx_seq_one_letter_code
_entity_poly.pdbx_strand_id
1 'polypeptide(L)'
;MEFADLPDGVRVLKQKVRGEYLVLTPEQQRVLALFDGRQTVQEVLQGLLQGESHPKIRAFYDVVLAAQAKGFLYEGDAEPSGAPAAGRRWNVRCTPTSAVALALGLIGAGAFAVGVSAVPMIPGTPTGWCVALAAISLGLSLASLLAGAVLSGLGREVYRPELRLDMVLPFFSVDTRDALMGGRKVEALTALQMLAAPFAVALLGWALDSNAILLAGWITALVLTSPFGNSPAHALLHALFRKQHELPRCADTFLNQKLLVQLLNFRESLTEERYFLIHSTWAVLWLGAVFRFASEQMTRQANIIFEPGAQTVIVLLAFVVAAPLFYGLWLLGKAGHRLLAPKFATAEAGLKKGGAGAVRPSPDETMKFLSDTLLFSQLAATELRAVAEAMDFLTVKPGTLIIRERDRGDLMFVIHNGRVEVRKEDEAGVSRPVAQLARGDVFGEIALLRQSPRNSSVVAVEGSELFSLKKADFDRLLLSTLGAQKIQEVVQVCAFLRRNAIFADWPPQALMKVAGKFIFQNSAAGTTVISEQQPNEFFYLVYEGEFEVRKAGARVATLGPGDFFGEVSLLQGTVATADVVALRNSRCLRLGRDSFLQLVSRDFTTGMAIERASEKRVVALKKKGAAK
;
A
#
# COMPACT_ATOMS: atom_id res chain seq x y z
N MET A 1 -8.53 25.55 -13.59
CA MET A 1 -9.33 24.54 -12.85
C MET A 1 -10.72 25.10 -12.58
N GLU A 2 -11.71 24.25 -12.31
CA GLU A 2 -13.02 24.68 -11.77
C GLU A 2 -13.17 24.11 -10.37
N PHE A 3 -13.86 24.80 -9.47
CA PHE A 3 -14.05 24.33 -8.10
C PHE A 3 -15.49 24.52 -7.63
N ALA A 4 -15.93 23.64 -6.74
CA ALA A 4 -17.20 23.74 -6.03
C ALA A 4 -16.99 23.51 -4.53
N ASP A 5 -17.47 24.44 -3.72
CA ASP A 5 -17.49 24.29 -2.26
C ASP A 5 -18.80 23.61 -1.85
N LEU A 6 -18.68 22.47 -1.17
CA LEU A 6 -19.82 21.68 -0.71
C LEU A 6 -20.25 22.09 0.71
N PRO A 7 -21.51 21.83 1.10
CA PRO A 7 -22.06 22.25 2.41
C PRO A 7 -21.28 21.77 3.64
N ASP A 8 -20.47 20.72 3.49
CA ASP A 8 -19.68 20.10 4.56
C ASP A 8 -18.28 20.73 4.73
N GLY A 9 -18.00 21.87 4.08
CA GLY A 9 -16.68 22.53 4.11
C GLY A 9 -15.61 21.81 3.27
N VAL A 10 -16.04 20.90 2.40
CA VAL A 10 -15.19 20.13 1.49
C VAL A 10 -15.16 20.80 0.11
N ARG A 11 -13.98 20.91 -0.50
CA ARG A 11 -13.80 21.51 -1.82
C ARG A 11 -13.57 20.44 -2.88
N VAL A 12 -14.32 20.49 -3.97
CA VAL A 12 -14.11 19.65 -5.15
C VAL A 12 -13.39 20.47 -6.21
N LEU A 13 -12.23 19.99 -6.67
CA LEU A 13 -11.49 20.54 -7.80
C LEU A 13 -11.73 19.68 -9.04
N LYS A 14 -11.99 20.33 -10.17
CA LYS A 14 -12.19 19.71 -11.48
C LYS A 14 -11.06 20.10 -12.42
N GLN A 15 -10.40 19.09 -12.98
CA GLN A 15 -9.36 19.22 -13.99
C GLN A 15 -9.95 19.07 -15.39
N LYS A 16 -10.12 20.20 -16.08
CA LYS A 16 -10.82 20.28 -17.38
C LYS A 16 -10.15 19.48 -18.50
N VAL A 17 -8.83 19.26 -18.44
CA VAL A 17 -8.12 18.54 -19.50
C VAL A 17 -8.40 17.03 -19.44
N ARG A 18 -8.22 16.43 -18.26
CA ARG A 18 -8.40 14.98 -18.07
C ARG A 18 -9.84 14.59 -17.69
N GLY A 19 -10.68 15.53 -17.25
CA GLY A 19 -11.99 15.24 -16.68
C GLY A 19 -11.90 14.55 -15.32
N GLU A 20 -10.85 14.86 -14.55
CA GLU A 20 -10.58 14.26 -13.24
C GLU A 20 -11.00 15.19 -12.09
N TYR A 21 -11.38 14.60 -10.96
CA TYR A 21 -11.93 15.31 -9.81
C TYR A 21 -11.13 14.99 -8.55
N LEU A 22 -10.74 16.02 -7.79
CA LEU A 22 -10.05 15.88 -6.51
C LEU A 22 -10.90 16.51 -5.41
N VAL A 23 -11.24 15.71 -4.41
CA VAL A 23 -12.01 16.16 -3.24
C VAL A 23 -11.02 16.39 -2.11
N LEU A 24 -11.05 17.59 -1.51
CA LEU A 24 -10.07 18.04 -0.53
C LEU A 24 -10.78 18.55 0.73
N THR A 25 -10.27 18.15 1.89
CA THR A 25 -10.61 18.82 3.16
C THR A 25 -9.92 20.18 3.26
N PRO A 26 -10.33 21.07 4.19
CA PRO A 26 -9.68 22.37 4.38
C PRO A 26 -8.18 22.29 4.68
N GLU A 27 -7.72 21.24 5.38
CA GLU A 27 -6.30 20.99 5.63
C GLU A 27 -5.56 20.59 4.36
N GLN A 28 -6.13 19.65 3.59
CA GLN A 28 -5.54 19.20 2.33
C GLN A 28 -5.50 20.30 1.28
N GLN A 29 -6.50 21.20 1.29
CA GLN A 29 -6.51 22.39 0.46
C GLN A 29 -5.34 23.32 0.79
N ARG A 30 -5.05 23.55 2.09
CA ARG A 30 -3.89 24.35 2.50
C ARG A 30 -2.59 23.73 2.00
N VAL A 31 -2.45 22.41 2.10
CA VAL A 31 -1.28 21.70 1.57
C VAL A 31 -1.14 21.89 0.06
N LEU A 32 -2.22 21.67 -0.70
CA LEU A 32 -2.17 21.78 -2.16
C LEU A 32 -1.89 23.21 -2.62
N ALA A 33 -2.37 24.22 -1.89
CA ALA A 33 -2.08 25.62 -2.17
C ALA A 33 -0.60 26.00 -2.00
N LEU A 34 0.18 25.22 -1.25
CA LEU A 34 1.63 25.45 -1.14
C LEU A 34 2.37 25.07 -2.42
N PHE A 35 1.81 24.24 -3.28
CA PHE A 35 2.39 23.89 -4.58
C PHE A 35 2.16 24.98 -5.65
N ASP A 36 2.00 26.24 -5.24
CA ASP A 36 1.85 27.37 -6.16
C ASP A 36 3.22 27.75 -6.75
N GLY A 37 3.59 27.09 -7.85
CA GLY A 37 4.85 27.31 -8.58
C GLY A 37 5.69 26.04 -8.79
N ARG A 38 6.97 26.21 -9.15
CA ARG A 38 7.93 25.11 -9.39
C ARG A 38 8.58 24.58 -8.10
N GLN A 39 7.78 24.30 -7.08
CA GLN A 39 8.29 23.76 -5.81
C GLN A 39 8.32 22.24 -5.82
N THR A 40 9.35 21.65 -5.22
CA THR A 40 9.45 20.19 -5.07
C THR A 40 8.64 19.71 -3.86
N VAL A 41 8.20 18.45 -3.90
CA VAL A 41 7.53 17.80 -2.74
C VAL A 41 8.37 17.90 -1.48
N GLN A 42 9.70 17.79 -1.62
CA GLN A 42 10.65 17.90 -0.51
C GLN A 42 10.66 19.32 0.09
N GLU A 43 10.67 20.36 -0.75
CA GLU A 43 10.67 21.77 -0.31
C GLU A 43 9.38 22.11 0.45
N VAL A 44 8.22 21.72 -0.09
CA VAL A 44 6.93 21.96 0.55
C VAL A 44 6.85 21.22 1.89
N LEU A 45 7.28 19.96 1.93
CA LEU A 45 7.29 19.19 3.17
C LEU A 45 8.25 19.79 4.21
N GLN A 46 9.43 20.23 3.79
CA GLN A 46 10.41 20.84 4.68
C GLN A 46 9.90 22.18 5.25
N GLY A 47 9.25 23.01 4.41
CA GLY A 47 8.61 24.25 4.86
C GLY A 47 7.47 23.99 5.86
N LEU A 48 6.65 22.97 5.60
CA LEU A 48 5.60 22.55 6.53
C LEU A 48 6.17 22.11 7.88
N LEU A 49 7.20 21.25 7.89
CA LEU A 49 7.83 20.74 9.13
C LEU A 49 8.54 21.83 9.96
N GLN A 50 8.80 23.01 9.38
CA GLN A 50 9.38 24.15 10.10
C GLN A 50 8.33 25.04 10.77
N GLY A 51 7.04 24.91 10.43
CA GLY A 51 5.95 25.66 11.04
C GLY A 51 5.50 25.11 12.40
N GLU A 52 4.83 25.94 13.20
CA GLU A 52 4.29 25.55 14.53
C GLU A 52 3.17 24.49 14.46
N SER A 53 2.51 24.37 13.30
CA SER A 53 1.46 23.39 13.06
C SER A 53 1.58 22.88 11.63
N HIS A 54 1.84 21.58 11.47
CA HIS A 54 1.95 20.93 10.17
C HIS A 54 1.02 19.71 10.11
N PRO A 55 0.54 19.36 8.91
CA PRO A 55 -0.22 18.14 8.72
C PRO A 55 0.64 16.92 9.05
N LYS A 56 -0.04 15.82 9.32
CA LYS A 56 0.57 14.50 9.35
C LYS A 56 1.31 14.22 8.04
N ILE A 57 2.52 13.67 8.09
CA ILE A 57 3.35 13.38 6.92
C ILE A 57 2.57 12.49 5.94
N ARG A 58 1.88 11.48 6.46
CA ARG A 58 0.97 10.62 5.71
C ARG A 58 -0.11 11.40 5.00
N ALA A 59 -0.80 12.29 5.72
CA ALA A 59 -1.87 13.09 5.14
C ALA A 59 -1.34 14.01 4.02
N PHE A 60 -0.13 14.55 4.19
CA PHE A 60 0.57 15.32 3.15
C PHE A 60 0.81 14.48 1.90
N TYR A 61 1.46 13.32 2.02
CA TYR A 61 1.77 12.47 0.87
C TYR A 61 0.54 11.86 0.20
N ASP A 62 -0.49 11.49 0.99
CA ASP A 62 -1.77 10.99 0.45
C ASP A 62 -2.42 12.04 -0.48
N VAL A 63 -2.33 13.34 -0.13
CA VAL A 63 -2.80 14.45 -0.98
C VAL A 63 -1.94 14.61 -2.22
N VAL A 64 -0.62 14.62 -2.07
CA VAL A 64 0.32 14.81 -3.20
C VAL A 64 0.14 13.70 -4.24
N LEU A 65 0.11 12.43 -3.80
CA LEU A 65 -0.08 11.29 -4.68
C LEU A 65 -1.46 11.31 -5.36
N ALA A 66 -2.52 11.65 -4.63
CA ALA A 66 -3.86 11.78 -5.19
C ALA A 66 -3.96 12.92 -6.21
N ALA A 67 -3.28 14.04 -5.96
CA ALA A 67 -3.22 15.18 -6.86
C ALA A 67 -2.40 14.85 -8.12
N GLN A 68 -1.24 14.20 -7.97
CA GLN A 68 -0.40 13.77 -9.09
C GLN A 68 -1.10 12.76 -9.99
N ALA A 69 -1.70 11.71 -9.41
CA ALA A 69 -2.40 10.67 -10.17
C ALA A 69 -3.51 11.24 -11.06
N LYS A 70 -4.18 12.29 -10.59
CA LYS A 70 -5.27 12.96 -11.32
C LYS A 70 -4.78 14.05 -12.28
N GLY A 71 -3.52 14.47 -12.15
CA GLY A 71 -2.87 15.46 -13.01
C GLY A 71 -2.98 16.89 -12.49
N PHE A 72 -3.32 17.08 -11.21
CA PHE A 72 -3.30 18.40 -10.54
C PHE A 72 -1.87 18.82 -10.17
N LEU A 73 -0.99 17.85 -9.92
CA LEU A 73 0.46 18.03 -9.80
C LEU A 73 1.14 17.22 -10.90
N TYR A 74 2.25 17.73 -11.41
CA TYR A 74 3.05 17.07 -12.46
C TYR A 74 4.53 17.38 -12.26
N GLU A 75 5.38 16.47 -12.74
CA GLU A 75 6.83 16.64 -12.67
C GLU A 75 7.32 17.42 -13.89
N GLY A 76 8.04 18.52 -13.65
CA GLY A 76 8.58 19.38 -14.71
C GLY A 76 7.56 20.34 -15.32
N ASP A 77 7.85 20.82 -16.54
CA ASP A 77 7.02 21.81 -17.26
C ASP A 77 5.93 21.18 -18.15
N ALA A 78 5.78 19.86 -18.11
CA ALA A 78 4.82 19.15 -18.92
C ALA A 78 3.43 19.24 -18.29
N GLU A 79 2.68 20.28 -18.65
CA GLU A 79 1.22 20.26 -18.46
C GLU A 79 0.65 18.95 -19.03
N PRO A 80 -0.38 18.37 -18.40
CA PRO A 80 -0.98 17.13 -18.87
C PRO A 80 -1.44 17.30 -20.33
N SER A 81 -0.71 16.68 -21.26
CA SER A 81 -0.99 16.72 -22.68
C SER A 81 -2.29 15.98 -22.99
N GLY A 82 -3.22 16.66 -23.67
CA GLY A 82 -4.48 16.05 -24.14
C GLY A 82 -5.46 17.11 -24.62
N ALA A 83 -6.34 16.73 -25.55
CA ALA A 83 -7.49 17.57 -25.85
C ALA A 83 -8.37 17.69 -24.59
N PRO A 84 -8.91 18.88 -24.28
CA PRO A 84 -9.80 19.01 -23.15
C PRO A 84 -10.96 18.03 -23.27
N ALA A 85 -11.32 17.39 -22.17
CA ALA A 85 -12.54 16.63 -22.08
C ALA A 85 -13.71 17.61 -22.26
N ALA A 86 -14.12 17.85 -23.50
CA ALA A 86 -15.21 18.75 -23.81
C ALA A 86 -16.54 18.05 -23.46
N GLY A 87 -17.30 18.63 -22.53
CA GLY A 87 -18.66 18.19 -22.27
C GLY A 87 -19.49 18.36 -23.53
N ARG A 88 -20.21 17.31 -23.95
CA ARG A 88 -21.12 17.44 -25.10
C ARG A 88 -22.45 18.02 -24.63
N ARG A 89 -23.06 18.86 -25.47
CA ARG A 89 -24.43 19.35 -25.23
C ARG A 89 -25.40 18.17 -25.26
N TRP A 90 -26.01 17.91 -24.12
CA TRP A 90 -27.02 16.89 -23.96
C TRP A 90 -28.41 17.52 -24.15
N ASN A 91 -29.19 16.99 -25.09
CA ASN A 91 -30.44 17.63 -25.52
C ASN A 91 -31.64 17.26 -24.64
N VAL A 92 -31.59 16.11 -23.95
CA VAL A 92 -32.66 15.63 -23.08
C VAL A 92 -32.41 16.12 -21.67
N ARG A 93 -33.34 16.88 -21.09
CA ARG A 93 -33.19 17.42 -19.73
C ARG A 93 -34.30 16.91 -18.83
N CYS A 94 -33.95 16.50 -17.63
CA CYS A 94 -34.89 16.04 -16.62
C CYS A 94 -34.77 16.90 -15.36
N THR A 95 -35.87 17.49 -14.89
CA THR A 95 -35.86 18.24 -13.63
C THR A 95 -35.78 17.27 -12.44
N PRO A 96 -35.20 17.65 -11.30
CA PRO A 96 -35.04 16.73 -10.17
C PRO A 96 -36.36 16.13 -9.67
N THR A 97 -37.47 16.87 -9.69
CA THR A 97 -38.80 16.36 -9.31
C THR A 97 -39.33 15.32 -10.29
N SER A 98 -39.21 15.58 -11.60
CA SER A 98 -39.61 14.63 -12.63
C SER A 98 -38.74 13.38 -12.64
N ALA A 99 -37.43 13.53 -12.36
CA ALA A 99 -36.50 12.43 -12.23
C ALA A 99 -36.88 11.48 -11.08
N VAL A 100 -37.16 12.01 -9.88
CA VAL A 100 -37.59 11.19 -8.74
C VAL A 100 -38.91 10.48 -9.04
N ALA A 101 -39.90 11.21 -9.56
CA ALA A 101 -41.20 10.64 -9.91
C ALA A 101 -41.09 9.51 -10.94
N LEU A 102 -40.28 9.72 -11.99
CA LEU A 102 -40.02 8.72 -13.02
C LEU A 102 -39.36 7.47 -12.43
N ALA A 103 -38.30 7.64 -11.63
CA ALA A 103 -37.59 6.50 -11.05
C ALA A 103 -38.46 5.71 -10.09
N LEU A 104 -39.19 6.37 -9.18
CA LEU A 104 -40.10 5.69 -8.26
C LEU A 104 -41.25 4.98 -9.00
N GLY A 105 -41.79 5.60 -10.05
CA GLY A 105 -42.82 4.99 -10.90
C GLY A 105 -42.31 3.73 -11.61
N LEU A 106 -41.13 3.80 -12.25
CA LEU A 106 -40.53 2.67 -12.94
C LEU A 106 -40.15 1.54 -11.98
N ILE A 107 -39.50 1.87 -10.85
CA ILE A 107 -39.12 0.88 -9.83
C ILE A 107 -40.38 0.22 -9.25
N GLY A 108 -41.40 1.00 -8.89
CA GLY A 108 -42.64 0.47 -8.32
C GLY A 108 -43.40 -0.42 -9.30
N ALA A 109 -43.61 0.03 -10.54
CA ALA A 109 -44.31 -0.73 -11.56
C ALA A 109 -43.53 -1.99 -11.98
N GLY A 110 -42.21 -1.89 -12.16
CA GLY A 110 -41.38 -3.05 -12.49
C GLY A 110 -41.26 -4.03 -11.32
N ALA A 111 -41.17 -3.57 -10.06
CA ALA A 111 -41.19 -4.45 -8.90
C ALA A 111 -42.53 -5.18 -8.76
N PHE A 112 -43.66 -4.51 -9.04
CA PHE A 112 -44.97 -5.15 -9.11
C PHE A 112 -44.99 -6.22 -10.19
N ALA A 113 -44.56 -5.88 -11.41
CA ALA A 113 -44.47 -6.81 -12.54
C ALA A 113 -43.63 -8.05 -12.20
N VAL A 114 -42.47 -7.85 -11.56
CA VAL A 114 -41.61 -8.93 -11.07
C VAL A 114 -42.28 -9.77 -9.99
N GLY A 115 -43.00 -9.14 -9.05
CA GLY A 115 -43.63 -9.82 -7.92
C GLY A 115 -44.85 -10.67 -8.30
N VAL A 116 -45.60 -10.28 -9.33
CA VAL A 116 -46.75 -11.04 -9.85
C VAL A 116 -46.37 -12.03 -10.95
N SER A 117 -45.18 -11.89 -11.54
CA SER A 117 -44.67 -12.84 -12.52
C SER A 117 -44.00 -14.04 -11.85
N ALA A 118 -44.07 -15.20 -12.50
CA ALA A 118 -43.17 -16.30 -12.18
C ALA A 118 -41.71 -15.89 -12.48
N VAL A 119 -40.74 -16.51 -11.80
CA VAL A 119 -39.33 -16.36 -12.17
C VAL A 119 -39.17 -16.74 -13.65
N PRO A 120 -38.64 -15.84 -14.50
CA PRO A 120 -38.64 -16.02 -15.94
C PRO A 120 -37.72 -17.19 -16.32
N MET A 121 -38.21 -18.03 -17.22
CA MET A 121 -37.47 -19.19 -17.71
C MET A 121 -36.33 -18.79 -18.64
N ILE A 122 -35.18 -19.47 -18.56
CA ILE A 122 -34.10 -19.33 -19.53
C ILE A 122 -34.63 -19.74 -20.91
N PRO A 123 -34.42 -18.94 -21.98
CA PRO A 123 -34.88 -19.29 -23.31
C PRO A 123 -34.22 -20.58 -23.81
N GLY A 124 -35.03 -21.54 -24.27
CA GLY A 124 -34.53 -22.75 -24.96
C GLY A 124 -34.29 -22.53 -26.46
N THR A 125 -34.58 -21.34 -26.99
CA THR A 125 -34.41 -21.03 -28.43
C THR A 125 -33.32 -19.99 -28.65
N PRO A 126 -32.51 -20.09 -29.73
CA PRO A 126 -31.52 -19.08 -30.08
C PRO A 126 -32.12 -17.68 -30.26
N THR A 127 -33.34 -17.61 -30.82
CA THR A 127 -34.08 -16.35 -30.99
C THR A 127 -34.44 -15.71 -29.65
N GLY A 128 -34.85 -16.51 -28.66
CA GLY A 128 -35.12 -16.01 -27.31
C GLY A 128 -33.87 -15.47 -26.62
N TRP A 129 -32.71 -16.11 -26.82
CA TRP A 129 -31.42 -15.58 -26.35
C TRP A 129 -31.07 -14.25 -27.01
N CYS A 130 -31.24 -14.11 -28.33
CA CYS A 130 -31.02 -12.84 -29.02
C CYS A 130 -31.90 -11.72 -28.46
N VAL A 131 -33.18 -12.00 -28.20
CA VAL A 131 -34.12 -11.03 -27.60
C VAL A 131 -33.68 -10.65 -26.19
N ALA A 132 -33.28 -11.61 -25.35
CA ALA A 132 -32.82 -11.34 -24.00
C ALA A 132 -31.54 -10.48 -23.98
N LEU A 133 -30.56 -10.81 -24.82
CA LEU A 133 -29.30 -10.06 -24.94
C LEU A 133 -29.51 -8.64 -25.47
N ALA A 134 -30.39 -8.47 -26.46
CA ALA A 134 -30.78 -7.15 -26.97
C ALA A 134 -31.51 -6.31 -25.90
N ALA A 135 -32.38 -6.93 -25.11
CA ALA A 135 -33.07 -6.26 -24.00
C ALA A 135 -32.11 -5.84 -22.87
N ILE A 136 -31.08 -6.65 -22.55
CA ILE A 136 -30.03 -6.26 -21.60
C ILE A 136 -29.25 -5.05 -22.13
N SER A 137 -28.83 -5.09 -23.40
CA SER A 137 -28.14 -3.98 -24.07
C SER A 137 -28.94 -2.68 -24.04
N LEU A 138 -30.24 -2.74 -24.37
CA LEU A 138 -31.15 -1.60 -24.32
C LEU A 138 -31.37 -1.09 -22.89
N GLY A 139 -31.48 -2.00 -21.91
CA GLY A 139 -31.61 -1.65 -20.50
C GLY A 139 -30.40 -0.88 -19.95
N LEU A 140 -29.19 -1.36 -20.24
CA LEU A 140 -27.95 -0.67 -19.88
C LEU A 140 -27.83 0.69 -20.56
N SER A 141 -28.18 0.76 -21.85
CA SER A 141 -28.18 2.02 -22.61
C SER A 141 -29.19 3.04 -22.04
N LEU A 142 -30.39 2.57 -21.69
CA LEU A 142 -31.42 3.40 -21.06
C LEU A 142 -30.95 3.95 -19.71
N ALA A 143 -30.25 3.15 -18.90
CA ALA A 143 -29.69 3.57 -17.63
C ALA A 143 -28.74 4.77 -17.80
N SER A 144 -27.79 4.68 -18.75
CA SER A 144 -26.84 5.76 -19.04
C SER A 144 -27.52 7.00 -19.64
N LEU A 145 -28.54 6.82 -20.49
CA LEU A 145 -29.31 7.93 -21.06
C LEU A 145 -30.08 8.72 -20.00
N LEU A 146 -30.78 8.02 -19.08
CA LEU A 146 -31.52 8.66 -17.99
C LEU A 146 -30.57 9.38 -17.01
N ALA A 147 -29.42 8.78 -16.72
CA ALA A 147 -28.38 9.41 -15.90
C ALA A 147 -27.85 10.70 -16.53
N GLY A 148 -27.55 10.69 -17.83
CA GLY A 148 -27.14 11.88 -18.58
C GLY A 148 -28.22 12.97 -18.63
N ALA A 149 -29.49 12.59 -18.77
CA ALA A 149 -30.61 13.53 -18.79
C ALA A 149 -30.79 14.27 -17.45
N VAL A 150 -30.58 13.59 -16.33
CA VAL A 150 -30.59 14.19 -14.99
C VAL A 150 -29.41 15.13 -14.79
N LEU A 151 -28.20 14.71 -15.17
CA LEU A 151 -27.00 15.57 -15.06
C LEU A 151 -27.17 16.86 -15.86
N SER A 152 -27.61 16.75 -17.10
CA SER A 152 -27.87 17.91 -17.95
C SER A 152 -28.99 18.81 -17.42
N GLY A 153 -30.06 18.22 -16.88
CA GLY A 153 -31.16 18.96 -16.26
C GLY A 153 -30.76 19.74 -15.00
N LEU A 154 -29.69 19.31 -14.33
CA LEU A 154 -29.08 19.97 -13.17
C LEU A 154 -27.92 20.90 -13.54
N GLY A 155 -27.74 21.21 -14.83
CA GLY A 155 -26.70 22.11 -15.31
C GLY A 155 -25.28 21.54 -15.25
N ARG A 156 -25.14 20.21 -15.20
CA ARG A 156 -23.85 19.50 -15.18
C ARG A 156 -23.46 19.02 -16.56
N GLU A 157 -22.15 18.86 -16.76
CA GLU A 157 -21.58 18.43 -18.02
C GLU A 157 -21.62 16.92 -18.16
N VAL A 158 -21.92 16.48 -19.38
CA VAL A 158 -21.99 15.07 -19.73
C VAL A 158 -20.81 14.75 -20.65
N TYR A 159 -19.94 13.84 -20.21
CA TYR A 159 -18.73 13.51 -20.94
C TYR A 159 -18.84 12.17 -21.67
N ARG A 160 -18.04 12.05 -22.73
CA ARG A 160 -17.78 10.81 -23.49
C ARG A 160 -19.04 9.95 -23.77
N PRO A 161 -20.08 10.50 -24.41
CA PRO A 161 -21.17 9.65 -24.89
C PRO A 161 -20.65 8.79 -26.04
N GLU A 162 -20.51 7.50 -25.80
CA GLU A 162 -19.96 6.54 -26.75
C GLU A 162 -20.72 5.21 -26.73
N LEU A 163 -20.73 4.54 -27.88
CA LEU A 163 -21.21 3.17 -27.98
C LEU A 163 -20.06 2.23 -27.60
N ARG A 164 -20.21 1.52 -26.48
CA ARG A 164 -19.25 0.56 -25.97
C ARG A 164 -19.40 -0.75 -26.72
N LEU A 165 -18.32 -1.20 -27.34
CA LEU A 165 -18.22 -2.48 -28.05
C LEU A 165 -17.20 -3.43 -27.41
N ASP A 166 -16.60 -3.02 -26.29
CA ASP A 166 -15.54 -3.74 -25.57
C ASP A 166 -16.06 -4.81 -24.61
N MET A 167 -17.38 -4.85 -24.38
CA MET A 167 -18.06 -5.92 -23.65
C MET A 167 -18.71 -6.94 -24.58
N VAL A 168 -19.08 -8.10 -24.03
CA VAL A 168 -19.85 -9.16 -24.71
C VAL A 168 -21.16 -8.61 -25.32
N LEU A 169 -21.73 -7.55 -24.73
CA LEU A 169 -22.92 -6.88 -25.22
C LEU A 169 -22.62 -5.40 -25.50
N PRO A 170 -22.97 -4.89 -26.69
CA PRO A 170 -22.80 -3.48 -26.98
C PRO A 170 -23.81 -2.66 -26.19
N PHE A 171 -23.42 -1.52 -25.63
CA PHE A 171 -24.37 -0.60 -24.98
C PHE A 171 -23.88 0.84 -25.06
N PHE A 172 -24.80 1.79 -24.97
CA PHE A 172 -24.48 3.20 -24.96
C PHE A 172 -24.14 3.65 -23.54
N SER A 173 -22.96 4.23 -23.34
CA SER A 173 -22.48 4.67 -22.02
C SER A 173 -22.23 6.17 -21.96
N VAL A 174 -22.36 6.72 -20.76
CA VAL A 174 -22.18 8.15 -20.48
C VAL A 174 -21.42 8.30 -19.17
N ASP A 175 -20.37 9.11 -19.16
CA ASP A 175 -19.60 9.38 -17.95
C ASP A 175 -20.36 10.34 -17.03
N THR A 176 -20.65 9.85 -15.82
CA THR A 176 -21.48 10.52 -14.82
C THR A 176 -20.68 11.24 -13.72
N ARG A 177 -19.34 11.33 -13.83
CA ARG A 177 -18.46 11.89 -12.78
C ARG A 177 -18.77 13.33 -12.38
N ASP A 178 -19.30 14.15 -13.29
CA ASP A 178 -19.63 15.55 -13.00
C ASP A 178 -20.77 15.69 -11.96
N ALA A 179 -21.47 14.59 -11.62
CA ALA A 179 -22.39 14.54 -10.48
C ALA A 179 -21.75 15.05 -9.18
N LEU A 180 -20.45 14.84 -9.01
CA LEU A 180 -19.69 15.26 -7.83
C LEU A 180 -19.70 16.77 -7.59
N MET A 181 -19.71 17.55 -8.67
CA MET A 181 -19.79 19.03 -8.59
C MET A 181 -21.16 19.50 -8.11
N GLY A 182 -22.18 18.64 -8.16
CA GLY A 182 -23.51 18.89 -7.64
C GLY A 182 -23.73 18.42 -6.20
N GLY A 183 -22.76 17.70 -5.63
CA GLY A 183 -22.85 17.11 -4.30
C GLY A 183 -23.87 15.97 -4.16
N ARG A 184 -24.15 15.58 -2.92
CA ARG A 184 -24.91 14.35 -2.57
C ARG A 184 -26.25 14.18 -3.28
N LYS A 185 -27.02 15.27 -3.40
CA LYS A 185 -28.36 15.23 -4.02
C LYS A 185 -28.28 14.84 -5.50
N VAL A 186 -27.28 15.33 -6.21
CA VAL A 186 -27.08 15.05 -7.64
C VAL A 186 -26.56 13.62 -7.81
N GLU A 187 -25.58 13.21 -7.01
CA GLU A 187 -25.08 11.82 -7.02
C GLU A 187 -26.18 10.78 -6.77
N ALA A 188 -27.00 10.99 -5.73
CA ALA A 188 -28.09 10.10 -5.39
C ALA A 188 -29.13 10.04 -6.51
N LEU A 189 -29.47 11.18 -7.11
CA LEU A 189 -30.46 11.25 -8.17
C LEU A 189 -29.98 10.55 -9.45
N THR A 190 -28.71 10.75 -9.83
CA THR A 190 -28.10 10.09 -10.98
C THR A 190 -28.04 8.57 -10.77
N ALA A 191 -27.62 8.10 -9.60
CA ALA A 191 -27.58 6.68 -9.27
C ALA A 191 -28.99 6.05 -9.24
N LEU A 192 -29.99 6.77 -8.70
CA LEU A 192 -31.38 6.33 -8.67
C LEU A 192 -31.96 6.12 -10.08
N GLN A 193 -31.60 6.98 -11.06
CA GLN A 193 -32.04 6.77 -12.45
C GLN A 193 -31.45 5.52 -13.07
N MET A 194 -30.16 5.25 -12.83
CA MET A 194 -29.52 4.04 -13.35
C MET A 194 -30.17 2.77 -12.80
N LEU A 195 -30.63 2.81 -11.54
CA LEU A 195 -31.36 1.72 -10.91
C LEU A 195 -32.78 1.52 -11.43
N ALA A 196 -33.42 2.56 -11.98
CA ALA A 196 -34.79 2.46 -12.50
C ALA A 196 -34.87 1.72 -13.85
N ALA A 197 -33.82 1.79 -14.67
CA ALA A 197 -33.78 1.19 -16.00
C ALA A 197 -34.07 -0.34 -16.05
N PRO A 198 -33.49 -1.20 -15.19
CA PRO A 198 -33.80 -2.63 -15.22
C PRO A 198 -35.28 -2.93 -14.91
N PHE A 199 -35.91 -2.13 -14.07
CA PHE A 199 -37.34 -2.26 -13.76
C PHE A 199 -38.22 -1.86 -14.94
N ALA A 200 -37.79 -0.89 -15.76
CA ALA A 200 -38.46 -0.57 -17.01
C ALA A 200 -38.43 -1.75 -18.00
N VAL A 201 -37.28 -2.44 -18.11
CA VAL A 201 -37.15 -3.64 -18.96
C VAL A 201 -38.01 -4.78 -18.43
N ALA A 202 -38.01 -5.01 -17.11
CA ALA A 202 -38.85 -6.04 -16.50
C ALA A 202 -40.37 -5.76 -16.70
N LEU A 203 -40.78 -4.50 -16.53
CA LEU A 203 -42.16 -4.06 -16.78
C LEU A 203 -42.57 -4.30 -18.24
N LEU A 204 -41.68 -3.99 -19.19
CA LEU A 204 -41.93 -4.22 -20.61
C LEU A 204 -42.01 -5.71 -20.94
N GLY A 205 -41.16 -6.54 -20.32
CA GLY A 205 -41.23 -7.99 -20.46
C GLY A 205 -42.54 -8.58 -19.97
N TRP A 206 -43.05 -8.09 -18.84
CA TRP A 206 -44.36 -8.48 -18.31
C TRP A 206 -45.52 -8.01 -19.20
N ALA A 207 -45.49 -6.74 -19.63
CA ALA A 207 -46.54 -6.18 -20.48
C ALA A 207 -46.63 -6.85 -21.86
N LEU A 208 -45.51 -7.35 -22.38
CA LEU A 208 -45.44 -8.07 -23.65
C LEU A 208 -45.56 -9.59 -23.50
N ASP A 209 -45.79 -10.10 -22.29
CA ASP A 209 -45.81 -11.53 -21.97
C ASP A 209 -44.57 -12.29 -22.50
N SER A 210 -43.41 -11.63 -22.45
CA SER A 210 -42.16 -12.13 -23.02
C SER A 210 -41.18 -12.55 -21.92
N ASN A 211 -41.05 -13.87 -21.73
CA ASN A 211 -40.10 -14.45 -20.77
C ASN A 211 -38.65 -14.02 -21.02
N ALA A 212 -38.24 -13.85 -22.29
CA ALA A 212 -36.88 -13.45 -22.64
C ALA A 212 -36.55 -12.01 -22.18
N ILE A 213 -37.50 -11.08 -22.37
CA ILE A 213 -37.32 -9.68 -21.95
C ILE A 213 -37.46 -9.57 -20.43
N LEU A 214 -38.37 -10.33 -19.83
CA LEU A 214 -38.53 -10.38 -18.38
C LEU A 214 -37.24 -10.91 -17.72
N LEU A 215 -36.64 -11.98 -18.27
CA LEU A 215 -35.33 -12.49 -17.85
C LEU A 215 -34.23 -11.44 -17.97
N ALA A 216 -34.19 -10.71 -19.08
CA ALA A 216 -33.24 -9.61 -19.27
C ALA A 216 -33.39 -8.53 -18.18
N GLY A 217 -34.63 -8.19 -17.82
CA GLY A 217 -34.93 -7.27 -16.71
C GLY A 217 -34.41 -7.78 -15.37
N TRP A 218 -34.64 -9.06 -15.06
CA TRP A 218 -34.12 -9.71 -13.85
C TRP A 218 -32.59 -9.74 -13.79
N ILE A 219 -31.92 -10.16 -14.86
CA ILE A 219 -30.45 -10.22 -14.92
C ILE A 219 -29.85 -8.82 -14.77
N THR A 220 -30.40 -7.84 -15.50
CA THR A 220 -29.94 -6.45 -15.42
C THR A 220 -30.18 -5.86 -14.03
N ALA A 221 -31.32 -6.18 -13.39
CA ALA A 221 -31.62 -5.78 -12.02
C ALA A 221 -30.58 -6.35 -11.05
N LEU A 222 -30.30 -7.67 -11.10
CA LEU A 222 -29.33 -8.31 -10.21
C LEU A 222 -27.94 -7.69 -10.34
N VAL A 223 -27.51 -7.36 -11.56
CA VAL A 223 -26.21 -6.74 -11.81
C VAL A 223 -26.14 -5.30 -11.29
N LEU A 224 -27.13 -4.46 -11.60
CA LEU A 224 -27.11 -3.03 -11.22
C LEU A 224 -27.46 -2.79 -9.75
N THR A 225 -28.20 -3.71 -9.12
CA THR A 225 -28.57 -3.64 -7.69
C THR A 225 -27.54 -4.26 -6.74
N SER A 226 -26.45 -4.84 -7.28
CA SER A 226 -25.35 -5.41 -6.50
C SER A 226 -24.90 -4.44 -5.39
N PRO A 227 -24.72 -4.86 -4.14
CA PRO A 227 -24.15 -4.02 -3.08
C PRO A 227 -22.65 -3.76 -3.26
N PHE A 228 -22.00 -4.54 -4.13
CA PHE A 228 -20.56 -4.66 -4.22
C PHE A 228 -20.00 -3.87 -5.38
N GLY A 229 -18.76 -3.41 -5.21
CA GLY A 229 -18.02 -2.68 -6.23
C GLY A 229 -18.69 -1.35 -6.56
N ASN A 230 -18.47 -0.85 -7.76
CA ASN A 230 -18.92 0.47 -8.17
C ASN A 230 -20.35 0.49 -8.72
N SER A 231 -21.22 -0.45 -8.34
CA SER A 231 -22.56 -0.55 -8.90
C SER A 231 -23.41 0.71 -8.63
N PRO A 232 -24.49 0.96 -9.42
CA PRO A 232 -25.44 2.02 -9.12
C PRO A 232 -26.10 1.93 -7.73
N ALA A 233 -26.40 0.73 -7.23
CA ALA A 233 -26.97 0.56 -5.89
C ALA A 233 -25.96 0.92 -4.80
N HIS A 234 -24.71 0.49 -4.96
CA HIS A 234 -23.63 0.89 -4.08
C HIS A 234 -23.46 2.42 -4.08
N ALA A 235 -23.42 3.04 -5.27
CA ALA A 235 -23.31 4.50 -5.41
C ALA A 235 -24.48 5.26 -4.76
N LEU A 236 -25.71 4.75 -4.88
CA LEU A 236 -26.89 5.33 -4.23
C LEU A 236 -26.80 5.24 -2.70
N LEU A 237 -26.49 4.05 -2.16
CA LEU A 237 -26.32 3.84 -0.73
C LEU A 237 -25.20 4.72 -0.18
N HIS A 238 -24.09 4.81 -0.91
CA HIS A 238 -22.97 5.66 -0.55
C HIS A 238 -23.37 7.16 -0.55
N ALA A 239 -24.05 7.66 -1.59
CA ALA A 239 -24.49 9.05 -1.66
C ALA A 239 -25.49 9.44 -0.55
N LEU A 240 -26.39 8.52 -0.16
CA LEU A 240 -27.42 8.76 0.85
C LEU A 240 -26.88 8.73 2.28
N PHE A 241 -25.95 7.81 2.59
CA PHE A 241 -25.61 7.47 3.97
C PHE A 241 -24.16 7.77 4.38
N ARG A 242 -23.27 8.16 3.46
CA ARG A 242 -21.89 8.56 3.82
C ARG A 242 -21.86 9.84 4.67
N LYS A 243 -20.97 9.95 5.65
CA LYS A 243 -20.68 11.25 6.28
C LYS A 243 -19.61 12.07 5.56
N GLN A 244 -18.64 11.42 4.90
CA GLN A 244 -17.54 12.10 4.21
C GLN A 244 -17.71 12.02 2.68
N HIS A 245 -17.31 13.07 1.97
CA HIS A 245 -17.27 13.09 0.51
C HIS A 245 -16.03 12.32 0.03
N GLU A 246 -16.11 10.99 0.01
CA GLU A 246 -15.17 10.19 -0.76
C GLU A 246 -15.62 10.09 -2.21
N LEU A 247 -14.66 10.06 -3.14
CA LEU A 247 -14.94 9.88 -4.56
C LEU A 247 -15.59 8.51 -4.79
N PRO A 248 -16.86 8.45 -5.21
CA PRO A 248 -17.40 7.21 -5.72
C PRO A 248 -16.65 6.89 -7.02
N ARG A 249 -16.15 5.66 -7.12
CA ARG A 249 -15.67 5.14 -8.40
C ARG A 249 -16.91 4.82 -9.25
N CYS A 250 -16.87 5.10 -10.55
CA CYS A 250 -18.06 5.12 -11.41
C CYS A 250 -18.70 3.75 -11.67
N ALA A 251 -20.02 3.76 -11.88
CA ALA A 251 -20.80 2.63 -12.36
C ALA A 251 -20.33 2.07 -13.71
N ASP A 252 -19.86 2.93 -14.62
CA ASP A 252 -19.30 2.47 -15.90
C ASP A 252 -18.04 1.61 -15.68
N THR A 253 -17.28 1.86 -14.61
CA THR A 253 -16.12 1.04 -14.25
C THR A 253 -16.50 -0.35 -13.73
N PHE A 254 -17.73 -0.55 -13.25
CA PHE A 254 -18.19 -1.83 -12.70
C PHE A 254 -18.32 -2.91 -13.79
N LEU A 255 -18.93 -2.54 -14.92
CA LEU A 255 -19.12 -3.44 -16.06
C LEU A 255 -17.84 -3.58 -16.92
N ASN A 256 -17.00 -2.54 -16.96
CA ASN A 256 -15.79 -2.50 -17.80
C ASN A 256 -14.56 -3.22 -17.23
N GLN A 257 -14.44 -3.35 -15.90
CA GLN A 257 -13.31 -4.03 -15.28
C GLN A 257 -13.74 -5.37 -14.76
N LYS A 258 -13.16 -6.47 -15.30
CA LYS A 258 -13.29 -7.87 -14.86
C LYS A 258 -14.24 -8.03 -13.67
N LEU A 259 -15.55 -8.11 -13.95
CA LEU A 259 -16.63 -8.12 -12.95
C LEU A 259 -16.33 -9.02 -11.75
N LEU A 260 -15.78 -10.21 -12.02
CA LEU A 260 -15.34 -11.19 -11.02
C LEU A 260 -14.24 -10.65 -10.08
N VAL A 261 -13.26 -9.91 -10.61
CA VAL A 261 -12.18 -9.31 -9.81
C VAL A 261 -12.72 -8.24 -8.89
N GLN A 262 -13.69 -7.43 -9.33
CA GLN A 262 -14.30 -6.42 -8.47
C GLN A 262 -15.24 -7.02 -7.40
N LEU A 263 -15.95 -8.09 -7.73
CA LEU A 263 -16.73 -8.87 -6.77
C LEU A 263 -15.83 -9.54 -5.71
N LEU A 264 -14.65 -10.03 -6.10
CA LEU A 264 -13.73 -10.77 -5.21
C LEU A 264 -12.71 -9.89 -4.47
N ASN A 265 -12.30 -8.73 -5.01
CA ASN A 265 -11.35 -7.80 -4.37
C ASN A 265 -12.05 -6.67 -3.62
N PHE A 266 -13.10 -6.99 -2.86
CA PHE A 266 -13.80 -6.00 -2.03
C PHE A 266 -12.91 -5.60 -0.84
N ARG A 267 -12.47 -4.35 -0.81
CA ARG A 267 -11.61 -3.81 0.25
C ARG A 267 -12.08 -2.41 0.61
N GLU A 268 -13.21 -2.33 1.29
CA GLU A 268 -13.72 -1.07 1.84
C GLU A 268 -13.52 -1.01 3.35
N SER A 269 -13.04 0.13 3.83
CA SER A 269 -13.02 0.46 5.24
C SER A 269 -14.41 0.97 5.63
N LEU A 270 -15.30 0.06 6.01
CA LEU A 270 -16.61 0.39 6.58
C LEU A 270 -16.40 0.89 8.02
N THR A 271 -16.00 2.16 8.16
CA THR A 271 -15.68 2.77 9.46
C THR A 271 -16.92 3.21 10.24
N GLU A 272 -18.11 3.20 9.62
CA GLU A 272 -19.35 3.71 10.20
C GLU A 272 -20.42 2.63 10.42
N GLU A 273 -20.89 2.50 11.67
CA GLU A 273 -21.86 1.48 12.09
C GLU A 273 -23.21 1.53 11.34
N ARG A 274 -23.75 2.72 11.08
CA ARG A 274 -25.06 2.87 10.39
C ARG A 274 -24.99 2.50 8.92
N TYR A 275 -23.94 2.96 8.23
CA TYR A 275 -23.71 2.60 6.84
C TYR A 275 -23.43 1.10 6.71
N PHE A 276 -22.61 0.54 7.60
CA PHE A 276 -22.36 -0.89 7.68
C PHE A 276 -23.65 -1.70 7.84
N LEU A 277 -24.54 -1.31 8.75
CA LEU A 277 -25.80 -2.03 8.98
C LEU A 277 -26.72 -1.99 7.75
N ILE A 278 -26.88 -0.83 7.10
CA ILE A 278 -27.73 -0.69 5.92
C ILE A 278 -27.13 -1.47 4.74
N HIS A 279 -25.82 -1.34 4.51
CA HIS A 279 -25.10 -2.02 3.42
C HIS A 279 -25.13 -3.55 3.60
N SER A 280 -24.84 -4.05 4.80
CA SER A 280 -24.90 -5.50 5.10
C SER A 280 -26.30 -6.06 4.96
N THR A 281 -27.32 -5.33 5.41
CA THR A 281 -28.74 -5.72 5.23
C THR A 281 -29.09 -5.80 3.75
N TRP A 282 -28.70 -4.81 2.95
CA TRP A 282 -28.90 -4.82 1.50
C TRP A 282 -28.17 -6.00 0.83
N ALA A 283 -26.95 -6.30 1.27
CA ALA A 283 -26.17 -7.42 0.75
C ALA A 283 -26.80 -8.78 1.05
N VAL A 284 -27.37 -8.98 2.23
CA VAL A 284 -28.10 -10.20 2.58
C VAL A 284 -29.36 -10.33 1.73
N LEU A 285 -30.14 -9.26 1.56
CA LEU A 285 -31.34 -9.27 0.72
C LEU A 285 -31.00 -9.59 -0.74
N TRP A 286 -29.94 -8.97 -1.27
CA TRP A 286 -29.47 -9.22 -2.63
C TRP A 286 -28.98 -10.66 -2.80
N LEU A 287 -28.19 -11.20 -1.86
CA LEU A 287 -27.72 -12.58 -1.91
C LEU A 287 -28.90 -13.57 -1.84
N GLY A 288 -29.90 -13.27 -1.00
CA GLY A 288 -31.14 -14.04 -0.94
C GLY A 288 -31.91 -14.02 -2.27
N ALA A 289 -31.96 -12.88 -2.96
CA ALA A 289 -32.59 -12.76 -4.28
C ALA A 289 -31.82 -13.55 -5.36
N VAL A 290 -30.49 -13.50 -5.36
CA VAL A 290 -29.64 -14.30 -6.26
C VAL A 290 -29.83 -15.80 -6.00
N PHE A 291 -29.82 -16.22 -4.73
CA PHE A 291 -30.01 -17.61 -4.35
C PHE A 291 -31.41 -18.11 -4.73
N ARG A 292 -32.45 -17.32 -4.45
CA ARG A 292 -33.82 -17.65 -4.85
C ARG A 292 -33.93 -17.79 -6.37
N PHE A 293 -33.40 -16.83 -7.12
CA PHE A 293 -33.38 -16.90 -8.57
C PHE A 293 -32.68 -18.18 -9.06
N ALA A 294 -31.47 -18.45 -8.58
CA ALA A 294 -30.70 -19.64 -8.96
C ALA A 294 -31.40 -20.96 -8.58
N SER A 295 -31.94 -21.06 -7.37
CA SER A 295 -32.67 -22.23 -6.88
C SER A 295 -33.93 -22.50 -7.70
N GLU A 296 -34.65 -21.44 -8.05
CA GLU A 296 -35.89 -21.54 -8.82
C GLU A 296 -35.62 -21.92 -10.29
N GLN A 297 -34.50 -21.44 -10.87
CA GLN A 297 -33.99 -21.94 -12.16
C GLN A 297 -33.63 -23.43 -12.09
N MET A 298 -32.86 -23.84 -11.08
CA MET A 298 -32.47 -25.26 -10.92
C MET A 298 -33.66 -26.20 -10.75
N THR A 299 -34.67 -25.77 -9.99
CA THR A 299 -35.86 -26.59 -9.68
C THR A 299 -36.79 -26.70 -10.89
N ARG A 300 -37.02 -25.59 -11.61
CA ARG A 300 -37.97 -25.55 -12.73
C ARG A 300 -37.37 -26.01 -14.06
N GLN A 301 -36.05 -25.97 -14.19
CA GLN A 301 -35.32 -26.24 -15.44
C GLN A 301 -34.17 -27.25 -15.25
N ALA A 302 -34.39 -28.32 -14.46
CA ALA A 302 -33.38 -29.35 -14.18
C ALA A 302 -32.78 -30.01 -15.44
N ASN A 303 -33.54 -30.09 -16.55
CA ASN A 303 -33.08 -30.67 -17.81
C ASN A 303 -32.22 -29.71 -18.66
N ILE A 304 -32.23 -28.40 -18.38
CA ILE A 304 -31.46 -27.38 -19.11
C ILE A 304 -29.98 -27.40 -18.70
N ILE A 305 -29.61 -28.13 -17.64
CA ILE A 305 -28.20 -28.41 -17.27
C ILE A 305 -27.43 -29.07 -18.42
N PHE A 306 -28.11 -29.66 -19.41
CA PHE A 306 -27.49 -30.27 -20.59
C PHE A 306 -27.45 -29.37 -21.83
N GLU A 307 -28.03 -28.16 -21.81
CA GLU A 307 -27.91 -27.21 -22.92
C GLU A 307 -26.59 -26.41 -22.85
N PRO A 308 -25.84 -26.27 -23.95
CA PRO A 308 -24.52 -25.64 -23.95
C PRO A 308 -24.51 -24.20 -23.41
N GLY A 309 -25.58 -23.43 -23.63
CA GLY A 309 -25.71 -22.04 -23.20
C GLY A 309 -26.03 -21.86 -21.71
N ALA A 310 -26.65 -22.86 -21.08
CA ALA A 310 -26.99 -22.80 -19.65
C ALA A 310 -25.86 -23.33 -18.76
N GLN A 311 -25.06 -24.28 -19.27
CA GLN A 311 -23.87 -24.79 -18.59
C GLN A 311 -22.84 -23.70 -18.32
N THR A 312 -22.62 -22.79 -19.27
CA THR A 312 -21.68 -21.67 -19.10
C THR A 312 -22.09 -20.72 -17.98
N VAL A 313 -23.38 -20.43 -17.84
CA VAL A 313 -23.91 -19.57 -16.76
C VAL A 313 -23.76 -20.24 -15.39
N ILE A 314 -24.06 -21.54 -15.28
CA ILE A 314 -23.93 -22.30 -14.03
C ILE A 314 -22.46 -22.44 -13.60
N VAL A 315 -21.56 -22.72 -14.55
CA VAL A 315 -20.11 -22.80 -14.30
C VAL A 315 -19.55 -21.45 -13.86
N LEU A 316 -20.01 -20.35 -14.46
CA LEU A 316 -19.59 -19.01 -14.05
C LEU A 316 -20.01 -18.71 -12.60
N LEU A 317 -21.24 -19.10 -12.23
CA LEU A 317 -21.75 -18.96 -10.87
C LEU A 317 -20.96 -19.80 -9.85
N ALA A 318 -20.59 -21.03 -10.21
CA ALA A 318 -19.80 -21.93 -9.36
C ALA A 318 -18.36 -21.43 -9.15
N PHE A 319 -17.74 -20.84 -10.17
CA PHE A 319 -16.40 -20.26 -10.08
C PHE A 319 -16.31 -19.08 -9.11
N VAL A 320 -17.36 -18.26 -9.04
CA VAL A 320 -17.45 -17.13 -8.09
C VAL A 320 -17.42 -17.62 -6.63
N VAL A 321 -17.86 -18.86 -6.37
CA VAL A 321 -17.93 -19.44 -5.02
C VAL A 321 -16.68 -20.29 -4.67
N ALA A 322 -16.07 -21.00 -5.62
CA ALA A 322 -15.02 -21.99 -5.35
C ALA A 322 -13.59 -21.43 -5.22
N ALA A 323 -13.28 -20.31 -5.89
CA ALA A 323 -11.91 -19.76 -5.94
C ALA A 323 -11.28 -19.39 -4.56
N PRO A 324 -12.02 -18.85 -3.57
CA PRO A 324 -11.45 -18.49 -2.26
C PRO A 324 -10.96 -19.69 -1.42
N LEU A 325 -11.58 -20.87 -1.59
CA LEU A 325 -11.25 -22.07 -0.82
C LEU A 325 -9.91 -22.70 -1.23
N PHE A 326 -9.60 -22.69 -2.53
CA PHE A 326 -8.41 -23.34 -3.09
C PHE A 326 -7.11 -22.63 -2.70
N TYR A 327 -7.15 -21.31 -2.57
CA TYR A 327 -5.99 -20.48 -2.19
C TYR A 327 -5.49 -20.78 -0.76
N GLY A 328 -6.39 -21.13 0.17
CA GLY A 328 -6.02 -21.46 1.55
C GLY A 328 -5.19 -22.74 1.68
N LEU A 329 -5.42 -23.74 0.83
CA LEU A 329 -4.78 -25.06 0.92
C LEU A 329 -3.32 -25.04 0.44
N TRP A 330 -3.01 -24.23 -0.57
CA TRP A 330 -1.67 -24.11 -1.16
C TRP A 330 -0.62 -23.57 -0.17
N LEU A 331 -1.01 -22.70 0.75
CA LEU A 331 -0.11 -22.07 1.73
C LEU A 331 0.50 -23.07 2.74
N LEU A 332 -0.17 -24.19 3.04
CA LEU A 332 0.29 -25.18 4.02
C LEU A 332 1.46 -26.05 3.52
N GLY A 333 1.49 -26.42 2.24
CA GLY A 333 2.50 -27.33 1.69
C GLY A 333 3.92 -26.73 1.67
N LYS A 334 4.03 -25.42 1.53
CA LYS A 334 5.32 -24.71 1.45
C LYS A 334 6.08 -24.68 2.78
N ALA A 335 5.41 -24.88 3.91
CA ALA A 335 6.02 -24.83 5.23
C ALA A 335 6.86 -26.08 5.57
N GLY A 336 6.50 -27.27 5.06
CA GLY A 336 7.10 -28.54 5.47
C GLY A 336 8.51 -28.83 4.92
N HIS A 337 8.83 -28.34 3.71
CA HIS A 337 10.10 -28.67 3.03
C HIS A 337 11.35 -28.03 3.68
N ARG A 338 11.19 -27.03 4.56
CA ARG A 338 12.33 -26.30 5.15
C ARG A 338 13.01 -26.98 6.34
N LEU A 339 12.44 -28.06 6.88
CA LEU A 339 12.80 -28.60 8.20
C LEU A 339 13.84 -29.75 8.21
N LEU A 340 14.28 -30.32 7.08
CA LEU A 340 14.86 -31.69 7.05
C LEU A 340 16.26 -31.89 6.39
N ALA A 341 17.27 -31.01 6.52
CA ALA A 341 18.61 -31.26 5.93
C ALA A 341 19.83 -31.00 6.88
N PRO A 342 20.76 -31.97 7.13
CA PRO A 342 21.88 -31.85 8.12
C PRO A 342 23.34 -31.67 7.58
N LYS A 343 24.32 -31.40 8.48
CA LYS A 343 25.65 -30.71 8.32
C LYS A 343 26.93 -31.49 8.81
N PHE A 344 28.04 -31.62 8.05
CA PHE A 344 29.42 -31.95 8.57
C PHE A 344 30.63 -31.56 7.65
N ALA A 345 30.88 -30.26 7.40
CA ALA A 345 32.13 -29.75 6.79
C ALA A 345 32.33 -28.27 7.13
N THR A 346 33.50 -27.84 7.61
CA THR A 346 33.75 -26.40 7.84
C THR A 346 33.61 -25.64 6.52
N ALA A 347 32.85 -24.56 6.55
CA ALA A 347 32.34 -23.94 5.33
C ALA A 347 33.45 -23.23 4.53
N GLU A 348 34.40 -22.65 5.27
CA GLU A 348 35.48 -21.83 4.71
C GLU A 348 36.49 -22.66 3.90
N ALA A 349 36.72 -23.92 4.29
CA ALA A 349 37.69 -24.81 3.64
C ALA A 349 37.29 -25.23 2.21
N GLY A 350 36.00 -25.15 1.87
CA GLY A 350 35.48 -25.50 0.54
C GLY A 350 35.42 -24.33 -0.46
N LEU A 351 35.74 -23.10 -0.03
CA LEU A 351 35.69 -21.92 -0.88
C LEU A 351 36.89 -21.92 -1.85
N LYS A 352 36.67 -22.40 -3.08
CA LYS A 352 37.68 -22.37 -4.15
C LYS A 352 38.05 -20.91 -4.46
N LYS A 353 39.35 -20.57 -4.43
CA LYS A 353 39.88 -19.34 -5.04
C LYS A 353 39.55 -19.37 -6.53
N GLY A 354 38.79 -18.37 -6.99
CA GLY A 354 38.48 -18.09 -8.41
C GLY A 354 38.03 -19.29 -9.25
N GLY A 355 36.72 -19.51 -9.37
CA GLY A 355 36.19 -20.32 -10.47
C GLY A 355 36.52 -19.67 -11.83
N ALA A 356 36.74 -20.47 -12.86
CA ALA A 356 37.26 -20.12 -14.20
C ALA A 356 36.37 -19.19 -15.07
N GLY A 357 35.72 -18.18 -14.50
CA GLY A 357 34.88 -17.23 -15.23
C GLY A 357 34.61 -15.89 -14.53
N ALA A 358 35.14 -15.65 -13.31
CA ALA A 358 34.98 -14.37 -12.64
C ALA A 358 36.21 -13.48 -12.88
N VAL A 359 36.02 -12.32 -13.51
CA VAL A 359 37.07 -11.33 -13.74
C VAL A 359 37.24 -10.52 -12.46
N ARG A 360 38.43 -10.57 -11.85
CA ARG A 360 38.77 -9.70 -10.72
C ARG A 360 38.66 -8.24 -11.18
N PRO A 361 37.92 -7.36 -10.48
CA PRO A 361 37.89 -5.93 -10.80
C PRO A 361 39.30 -5.33 -10.82
N SER A 362 39.50 -4.30 -11.63
CA SER A 362 40.79 -3.60 -11.66
C SER A 362 41.13 -3.01 -10.28
N PRO A 363 42.41 -2.76 -9.97
CA PRO A 363 42.80 -2.14 -8.70
C PRO A 363 42.08 -0.81 -8.46
N ASP A 364 41.89 0.01 -9.50
CA ASP A 364 41.22 1.30 -9.40
C ASP A 364 39.71 1.15 -9.13
N GLU A 365 39.03 0.18 -9.75
CA GLU A 365 37.63 -0.14 -9.44
C GLU A 365 37.46 -0.68 -8.02
N THR A 366 38.41 -1.51 -7.58
CA THR A 366 38.43 -2.03 -6.21
C THR A 366 38.63 -0.91 -5.21
N MET A 367 39.56 0.01 -5.47
CA MET A 367 39.78 1.19 -4.63
C MET A 367 38.52 2.08 -4.57
N LYS A 368 37.87 2.33 -5.70
CA LYS A 368 36.60 3.08 -5.75
C LYS A 368 35.50 2.39 -4.94
N PHE A 369 35.38 1.07 -5.08
CA PHE A 369 34.42 0.29 -4.30
C PHE A 369 34.72 0.30 -2.79
N LEU A 370 35.99 0.18 -2.41
CA LEU A 370 36.41 0.23 -1.01
C LEU A 370 36.22 1.63 -0.43
N SER A 371 36.50 2.71 -1.16
CA SER A 371 36.20 4.07 -0.70
C SER A 371 34.71 4.28 -0.44
N ASP A 372 33.85 3.61 -1.21
CA ASP A 372 32.40 3.60 -1.02
C ASP A 372 31.95 2.63 0.09
N THR A 373 32.85 1.83 0.66
CA THR A 373 32.56 0.87 1.72
C THR A 373 32.89 1.46 3.09
N LEU A 374 31.92 1.38 4.00
CA LEU A 374 31.91 2.13 5.26
C LEU A 374 33.15 1.91 6.15
N LEU A 375 33.70 0.69 6.17
CA LEU A 375 34.89 0.38 6.96
C LEU A 375 36.15 1.09 6.44
N PHE A 376 36.23 1.34 5.13
CA PHE A 376 37.45 1.82 4.48
C PHE A 376 37.35 3.29 4.03
N SER A 377 36.17 3.92 4.13
CA SER A 377 35.94 5.29 3.65
C SER A 377 36.75 6.38 4.36
N GLN A 378 37.38 6.06 5.50
CA GLN A 378 38.25 6.99 6.26
C GLN A 378 39.74 6.78 5.98
N LEU A 379 40.10 5.78 5.16
CA LEU A 379 41.47 5.51 4.80
C LEU A 379 41.94 6.46 3.70
N ALA A 380 43.20 6.88 3.78
CA ALA A 380 43.84 7.65 2.72
C ALA A 380 43.97 6.80 1.44
N ALA A 381 44.11 7.45 0.28
CA ALA A 381 44.21 6.76 -1.01
C ALA A 381 45.37 5.74 -1.07
N THR A 382 46.47 6.01 -0.37
CA THR A 382 47.62 5.10 -0.24
C THR A 382 47.29 3.86 0.58
N GLU A 383 46.54 4.01 1.67
CA GLU A 383 46.09 2.92 2.54
C GLU A 383 45.02 2.07 1.86
N LEU A 384 44.07 2.71 1.16
CA LEU A 384 43.06 2.02 0.34
C LEU A 384 43.70 1.13 -0.73
N ARG A 385 44.77 1.61 -1.38
CA ARG A 385 45.52 0.81 -2.36
C ARG A 385 46.15 -0.41 -1.72
N ALA A 386 46.81 -0.24 -0.56
CA ALA A 386 47.41 -1.35 0.18
C ALA A 386 46.37 -2.40 0.61
N VAL A 387 45.17 -1.97 1.01
CA VAL A 387 44.05 -2.89 1.32
C VAL A 387 43.56 -3.60 0.07
N ALA A 388 43.34 -2.88 -1.04
CA ALA A 388 42.86 -3.46 -2.29
C ALA A 388 43.82 -4.54 -2.85
N GLU A 389 45.13 -4.33 -2.69
CA GLU A 389 46.17 -5.28 -3.08
C GLU A 389 46.22 -6.52 -2.17
N ALA A 390 45.99 -6.34 -0.86
CA ALA A 390 46.00 -7.43 0.12
C ALA A 390 44.75 -8.33 0.06
N MET A 391 43.66 -7.90 -0.60
CA MET A 391 42.43 -8.67 -0.70
C MET A 391 42.48 -9.72 -1.82
N ASP A 392 41.99 -10.93 -1.49
CA ASP A 392 41.69 -11.99 -2.45
C ASP A 392 40.25 -11.82 -2.97
N PHE A 393 39.98 -12.13 -4.24
CA PHE A 393 38.63 -12.09 -4.84
C PHE A 393 38.06 -13.51 -4.99
N LEU A 394 36.82 -13.71 -4.55
CA LEU A 394 36.14 -15.00 -4.46
C LEU A 394 34.75 -14.91 -5.09
N THR A 395 34.29 -16.01 -5.70
CA THR A 395 32.92 -16.12 -6.22
C THR A 395 32.25 -17.34 -5.62
N VAL A 396 31.06 -17.16 -5.07
CA VAL A 396 30.27 -18.20 -4.41
C VAL A 396 28.92 -18.38 -5.09
N LYS A 397 28.49 -19.63 -5.20
CA LYS A 397 27.18 -19.97 -5.79
C LYS A 397 26.06 -19.77 -4.76
N PRO A 398 24.80 -19.54 -5.18
CA PRO A 398 23.66 -19.57 -4.28
C PRO A 398 23.64 -20.85 -3.42
N GLY A 399 23.28 -20.73 -2.15
CA GLY A 399 23.23 -21.83 -1.19
C GLY A 399 24.58 -22.22 -0.57
N THR A 400 25.70 -21.63 -1.02
CA THR A 400 27.02 -21.92 -0.45
C THR A 400 27.10 -21.41 0.99
N LEU A 401 27.39 -22.30 1.94
CA LEU A 401 27.77 -21.91 3.30
C LEU A 401 29.18 -21.29 3.22
N ILE A 402 29.31 -20.04 3.63
CA ILE A 402 30.56 -19.27 3.57
C ILE A 402 31.27 -19.35 4.93
N ILE A 403 30.54 -19.08 6.01
CA ILE A 403 30.99 -19.20 7.40
C ILE A 403 30.06 -20.16 8.11
N ARG A 404 30.60 -21.00 8.99
CA ARG A 404 29.81 -21.82 9.90
C ARG A 404 30.01 -21.33 11.32
N GLU A 405 28.93 -21.27 12.07
CA GLU A 405 28.96 -20.91 13.49
C GLU A 405 29.87 -21.87 14.26
N ARG A 406 30.61 -21.33 15.24
CA ARG A 406 31.58 -22.02 16.11
C ARG A 406 32.85 -22.49 15.41
N ASP A 407 32.96 -22.40 14.10
CA ASP A 407 34.23 -22.62 13.40
C ASP A 407 35.26 -21.57 13.87
N ARG A 408 36.53 -21.93 13.84
CA ARG A 408 37.62 -20.94 13.86
C ARG A 408 37.72 -20.34 12.46
N GLY A 409 37.92 -19.03 12.38
CA GLY A 409 38.04 -18.36 11.10
C GLY A 409 38.99 -17.18 11.14
N ASP A 410 39.77 -17.06 10.08
CA ASP A 410 40.97 -16.22 10.01
C ASP A 410 40.84 -15.14 8.93
N LEU A 411 39.65 -15.08 8.31
CA LEU A 411 39.29 -14.22 7.20
C LEU A 411 38.15 -13.29 7.60
N MET A 412 38.17 -12.07 7.08
CA MET A 412 36.98 -11.24 6.95
C MET A 412 36.59 -11.16 5.48
N PHE A 413 35.34 -10.84 5.21
CA PHE A 413 34.81 -10.72 3.86
C PHE A 413 34.11 -9.39 3.66
N VAL A 414 34.17 -8.88 2.44
CA VAL A 414 33.44 -7.70 1.96
C VAL A 414 32.66 -8.09 0.73
N ILE A 415 31.36 -7.82 0.71
CA ILE A 415 30.50 -8.22 -0.41
C ILE A 415 30.68 -7.24 -1.57
N HIS A 416 31.32 -7.67 -2.65
CA HIS A 416 31.39 -6.90 -3.88
C HIS A 416 30.04 -6.96 -4.61
N ASN A 417 29.47 -8.14 -4.79
CA ASN A 417 28.19 -8.30 -5.46
C ASN A 417 27.42 -9.48 -4.85
N GLY A 418 26.09 -9.45 -4.94
CA GLY A 418 25.21 -10.48 -4.41
C GLY A 418 24.74 -10.24 -2.97
N ARG A 419 24.13 -11.27 -2.39
CA ARG A 419 23.52 -11.27 -1.06
C ARG A 419 23.87 -12.54 -0.28
N VAL A 420 24.05 -12.37 1.01
CA VAL A 420 24.29 -13.47 1.97
C VAL A 420 23.37 -13.31 3.17
N GLU A 421 23.04 -14.42 3.82
CA GLU A 421 22.18 -14.48 4.98
C GLU A 421 22.97 -15.00 6.17
N VAL A 422 22.98 -14.23 7.26
CA VAL A 422 23.54 -14.60 8.55
C VAL A 422 22.50 -15.39 9.31
N ARG A 423 22.86 -16.59 9.77
CA ARG A 423 22.01 -17.48 10.55
C ARG A 423 22.67 -17.81 11.87
N LYS A 424 21.87 -17.88 12.94
CA LYS A 424 22.33 -18.28 14.27
C LYS A 424 21.50 -19.45 14.77
N GLU A 425 22.15 -20.43 15.37
CA GLU A 425 21.46 -21.52 16.07
C GLU A 425 20.99 -21.02 17.44
N ASP A 426 19.73 -21.32 17.79
CA ASP A 426 19.23 -21.14 19.15
C ASP A 426 19.65 -22.31 20.06
N GLU A 427 19.28 -22.24 21.35
CA GLU A 427 19.60 -23.27 22.34
C GLU A 427 18.97 -24.63 22.02
N ALA A 428 17.93 -24.66 21.17
CA ALA A 428 17.28 -25.87 20.66
C ALA A 428 17.91 -26.40 19.36
N GLY A 429 18.98 -25.76 18.86
CA GLY A 429 19.67 -26.14 17.63
C GLY A 429 18.99 -25.71 16.33
N VAL A 430 17.93 -24.91 16.39
CA VAL A 430 17.21 -24.42 15.21
C VAL A 430 17.96 -23.22 14.61
N SER A 431 18.35 -23.34 13.35
CA SER A 431 19.03 -22.26 12.63
C SER A 431 18.03 -21.21 12.15
N ARG A 432 18.07 -20.02 12.75
CA ARG A 432 17.22 -18.88 12.41
C ARG A 432 17.99 -17.79 11.67
N PRO A 433 17.43 -17.17 10.61
CA PRO A 433 18.02 -16.00 9.99
C PRO A 433 18.04 -14.84 10.99
N VAL A 434 19.20 -14.18 11.10
CA VAL A 434 19.44 -13.05 12.02
C VAL A 434 19.69 -11.76 11.26
N ALA A 435 20.28 -11.85 10.07
CA ALA A 435 20.50 -10.70 9.20
C ALA A 435 20.65 -11.16 7.74
N GLN A 436 20.35 -10.27 6.78
CA GLN A 436 20.83 -10.38 5.41
C GLN A 436 21.81 -9.25 5.14
N LEU A 437 22.88 -9.58 4.43
CA LEU A 437 23.97 -8.67 4.08
C LEU A 437 24.06 -8.60 2.55
N ALA A 438 24.37 -7.41 2.03
CA ALA A 438 24.40 -7.11 0.61
C ALA A 438 25.70 -6.36 0.23
N ARG A 439 25.83 -5.96 -1.04
CA ARG A 439 26.98 -5.20 -1.55
C ARG A 439 27.42 -4.08 -0.60
N GLY A 440 28.71 -4.05 -0.29
CA GLY A 440 29.35 -3.13 0.65
C GLY A 440 29.43 -3.64 2.09
N ASP A 441 28.81 -4.78 2.40
CA ASP A 441 28.78 -5.29 3.77
C ASP A 441 30.01 -6.07 4.14
N VAL A 442 30.39 -5.90 5.40
CA VAL A 442 31.50 -6.59 6.02
C VAL A 442 30.96 -7.67 6.94
N PHE A 443 31.55 -8.86 6.88
CA PHE A 443 31.27 -9.93 7.83
C PHE A 443 32.52 -10.74 8.17
N GLY A 444 32.54 -11.33 9.36
CA GLY A 444 33.65 -12.13 9.88
C GLY A 444 34.70 -11.33 10.67
N GLU A 445 34.57 -10.02 10.73
CA GLU A 445 35.44 -9.07 11.44
C GLU A 445 35.44 -9.26 12.96
N ILE A 446 34.29 -9.63 13.57
CA ILE A 446 34.19 -9.81 15.03
C ILE A 446 35.16 -10.91 15.52
N ALA A 447 35.28 -12.01 14.79
CA ALA A 447 36.19 -13.10 15.14
C ALA A 447 37.65 -12.64 15.11
N LEU A 448 38.00 -11.77 14.14
CA LEU A 448 39.33 -11.20 14.01
C LEU A 448 39.65 -10.21 15.13
N LEU A 449 38.69 -9.34 15.46
CA LEU A 449 38.81 -8.31 16.50
C LEU A 449 38.88 -8.90 17.91
N ARG A 450 38.06 -9.92 18.21
CA ARG A 450 37.91 -10.50 19.56
C ARG A 450 38.70 -11.78 19.79
N GLN A 451 39.38 -12.30 18.76
CA GLN A 451 40.05 -13.61 18.80
C GLN A 451 39.11 -14.73 19.28
N SER A 452 37.86 -14.72 18.83
CA SER A 452 36.82 -15.68 19.24
C SER A 452 36.38 -16.57 18.08
N PRO A 453 35.81 -17.76 18.33
CA PRO A 453 35.12 -18.54 17.30
C PRO A 453 34.04 -17.73 16.57
N ARG A 454 33.65 -18.17 15.37
CA ARG A 454 32.59 -17.55 14.56
C ARG A 454 31.26 -17.55 15.33
N ASN A 455 30.66 -16.37 15.49
CA ASN A 455 29.43 -16.18 16.28
C ASN A 455 28.14 -16.55 15.51
N SER A 456 28.21 -16.70 14.19
CA SER A 456 27.05 -17.02 13.35
C SER A 456 27.51 -17.68 12.05
N SER A 457 26.61 -18.47 11.44
CA SER A 457 26.79 -19.01 10.10
C SER A 457 26.40 -17.98 9.04
N VAL A 458 27.01 -18.01 7.85
CA VAL A 458 26.69 -17.12 6.74
C VAL A 458 26.52 -17.95 5.47
N VAL A 459 25.40 -17.80 4.76
CA VAL A 459 25.04 -18.57 3.55
C VAL A 459 24.77 -17.62 2.39
N ALA A 460 25.29 -17.90 1.20
CA ALA A 460 24.96 -17.14 -0.01
C ALA A 460 23.49 -17.35 -0.41
N VAL A 461 22.74 -16.27 -0.57
CA VAL A 461 21.33 -16.33 -1.02
C VAL A 461 21.25 -16.36 -2.53
N GLU A 462 22.14 -15.61 -3.19
CA GLU A 462 22.31 -15.56 -4.64
C GLU A 462 23.79 -15.77 -5.02
N GLY A 463 24.14 -15.71 -6.30
CA GLY A 463 25.53 -15.77 -6.73
C GLY A 463 26.25 -14.52 -6.23
N SER A 464 27.28 -14.68 -5.42
CA SER A 464 27.93 -13.56 -4.73
C SER A 464 29.43 -13.50 -5.02
N GLU A 465 29.93 -12.29 -5.17
CA GLU A 465 31.33 -11.96 -5.34
C GLU A 465 31.82 -11.29 -4.06
N LEU A 466 32.91 -11.80 -3.50
CA LEU A 466 33.40 -11.41 -2.19
C LEU A 466 34.89 -11.07 -2.29
N PHE A 467 35.30 -10.00 -1.61
CA PHE A 467 36.70 -9.81 -1.26
C PHE A 467 36.97 -10.42 0.10
N SER A 468 38.08 -11.13 0.27
CA SER A 468 38.51 -11.66 1.57
C SER A 468 39.86 -11.07 1.99
N LEU A 469 39.97 -10.70 3.27
CA LEU A 469 41.20 -10.19 3.87
C LEU A 469 41.61 -11.09 5.04
N LYS A 470 42.89 -11.45 5.10
CA LYS A 470 43.46 -12.28 6.17
C LYS A 470 43.64 -11.48 7.45
N LYS A 471 43.59 -12.16 8.60
CA LYS A 471 43.81 -11.55 9.91
C LYS A 471 45.08 -10.70 10.01
N ALA A 472 46.21 -11.20 9.49
CA ALA A 472 47.48 -10.47 9.56
C ALA A 472 47.42 -9.13 8.81
N ASP A 473 46.78 -9.09 7.64
CA ASP A 473 46.60 -7.88 6.85
C ASP A 473 45.53 -6.96 7.45
N PHE A 474 44.47 -7.53 8.03
CA PHE A 474 43.46 -6.78 8.81
C PHE A 474 44.10 -6.03 9.99
N ASP A 475 44.91 -6.73 10.78
CA ASP A 475 45.58 -6.17 11.95
C ASP A 475 46.57 -5.06 11.54
N ARG A 476 47.30 -5.23 10.43
CA ARG A 476 48.30 -4.27 9.93
C ARG A 476 47.71 -3.06 9.21
N LEU A 477 46.60 -3.21 8.47
CA LEU A 477 46.10 -2.16 7.57
C LEU A 477 44.87 -1.43 8.10
N LEU A 478 44.05 -2.09 8.94
CA LEU A 478 42.81 -1.50 9.44
C LEU A 478 42.89 -1.21 10.93
N LEU A 479 43.32 -2.20 11.72
CA LEU A 479 43.31 -2.08 13.18
C LEU A 479 44.26 -1.00 13.68
N SER A 480 45.44 -0.87 13.08
CA SER A 480 46.42 0.18 13.40
C SER A 480 46.00 1.59 12.98
N THR A 481 45.23 1.72 11.90
CA THR A 481 44.86 3.03 11.34
C THR A 481 43.56 3.57 11.94
N LEU A 482 42.51 2.74 12.01
CA LEU A 482 41.16 3.17 12.43
C LEU A 482 40.91 2.92 13.93
N GLY A 483 41.65 2.00 14.53
CA GLY A 483 41.45 1.55 15.90
C GLY A 483 40.27 0.59 16.06
N ALA A 484 40.40 -0.36 17.00
CA ALA A 484 39.42 -1.41 17.23
C ALA A 484 38.00 -0.86 17.52
N GLN A 485 37.93 0.21 18.32
CA GLN A 485 36.67 0.79 18.78
C GLN A 485 35.86 1.37 17.62
N LYS A 486 36.49 2.11 16.71
CA LYS A 486 35.79 2.76 15.61
C LYS A 486 35.31 1.78 14.56
N ILE A 487 36.13 0.77 14.24
CA ILE A 487 35.74 -0.36 13.39
C ILE A 487 34.50 -1.04 13.97
N GLN A 488 34.53 -1.32 15.28
CA GLN A 488 33.43 -1.97 15.96
C GLN A 488 32.16 -1.10 15.93
N GLU A 489 32.24 0.19 16.26
CA GLU A 489 31.09 1.10 16.28
C GLU A 489 30.42 1.23 14.92
N VAL A 490 31.21 1.43 13.87
CA VAL A 490 30.72 1.63 12.50
C VAL A 490 30.01 0.38 11.96
N VAL A 491 30.62 -0.80 12.18
CA VAL A 491 30.00 -2.08 11.80
C VAL A 491 28.76 -2.36 12.63
N GLN A 492 28.81 -2.07 13.94
CA GLN A 492 27.68 -2.26 14.86
C GLN A 492 26.49 -1.38 14.50
N VAL A 493 26.71 -0.08 14.25
CA VAL A 493 25.63 0.87 13.92
C VAL A 493 24.98 0.47 12.61
N CYS A 494 25.73 0.15 11.55
CA CYS A 494 25.13 -0.26 10.29
C CYS A 494 24.41 -1.61 10.38
N ALA A 495 24.99 -2.60 11.06
CA ALA A 495 24.31 -3.86 11.31
C ALA A 495 23.04 -3.67 12.15
N PHE A 496 23.05 -2.73 13.09
CA PHE A 496 21.88 -2.40 13.90
C PHE A 496 20.79 -1.69 13.10
N LEU A 497 21.16 -0.64 12.34
CA LEU A 497 20.23 0.11 11.52
C LEU A 497 19.56 -0.79 10.48
N ARG A 498 20.30 -1.65 9.77
CA ARG A 498 19.68 -2.59 8.80
C ARG A 498 18.66 -3.55 9.41
N ARG A 499 18.82 -3.91 10.68
CA ARG A 499 17.88 -4.79 11.39
C ARG A 499 16.70 -4.05 11.97
N ASN A 500 16.79 -2.72 12.06
CA ASN A 500 15.71 -1.91 12.54
C ASN A 500 14.61 -1.85 11.48
N ALA A 501 13.36 -2.09 11.89
CA ALA A 501 12.20 -2.12 11.01
C ALA A 501 11.99 -0.82 10.20
N ILE A 502 12.53 0.30 10.66
CA ILE A 502 12.43 1.60 9.99
C ILE A 502 13.43 1.73 8.84
N PHE A 503 14.63 1.13 8.98
CA PHE A 503 15.75 1.35 8.07
C PHE A 503 16.09 0.10 7.23
N ALA A 504 15.32 -0.98 7.36
CA ALA A 504 15.59 -2.26 6.71
C ALA A 504 15.65 -2.16 5.17
N ASP A 505 14.79 -1.33 4.58
CA ASP A 505 14.67 -1.18 3.12
C ASP A 505 15.58 -0.08 2.54
N TRP A 506 16.43 0.55 3.35
CA TRP A 506 17.28 1.64 2.90
C TRP A 506 18.39 1.17 1.96
N PRO A 507 18.66 1.92 0.87
CA PRO A 507 19.87 1.70 0.08
C PRO A 507 21.12 1.79 0.97
N PRO A 508 22.11 0.89 0.80
CA PRO A 508 23.32 0.88 1.64
C PRO A 508 24.00 2.25 1.74
N GLN A 509 24.11 2.98 0.62
CA GLN A 509 24.72 4.31 0.58
C GLN A 509 23.93 5.35 1.39
N ALA A 510 22.60 5.27 1.41
CA ALA A 510 21.76 6.18 2.19
C ALA A 510 21.90 5.87 3.69
N LEU A 511 21.91 4.58 4.05
CA LEU A 511 22.14 4.12 5.42
C LEU A 511 23.50 4.60 5.93
N MET A 512 24.54 4.53 5.09
CA MET A 512 25.89 4.98 5.41
C MET A 512 25.98 6.49 5.69
N LYS A 513 25.32 7.32 4.87
CA LYS A 513 25.28 8.78 5.07
C LYS A 513 24.64 9.16 6.41
N VAL A 514 23.74 8.34 6.92
CA VAL A 514 23.03 8.58 8.19
C VAL A 514 23.76 7.92 9.37
N ALA A 515 24.31 6.71 9.18
CA ALA A 515 25.03 5.98 10.22
C ALA A 515 26.17 6.80 10.83
N GLY A 516 26.93 7.53 10.00
CA GLY A 516 28.00 8.42 10.45
C GLY A 516 27.53 9.65 11.23
N LYS A 517 26.24 9.99 11.20
CA LYS A 517 25.64 11.09 11.97
C LYS A 517 25.10 10.64 13.33
N PHE A 518 24.96 9.34 13.55
CA PHE A 518 24.55 8.81 14.84
C PHE A 518 25.72 8.80 15.83
N ILE A 519 25.43 9.19 17.07
CA ILE A 519 26.42 9.21 18.15
C ILE A 519 25.89 8.33 19.29
N PHE A 520 26.76 7.49 19.86
CA PHE A 520 26.41 6.72 21.05
C PHE A 520 26.27 7.63 22.28
N GLN A 521 25.16 7.47 22.99
CA GLN A 521 24.92 8.06 24.29
C GLN A 521 24.70 6.96 25.31
N ASN A 522 25.53 6.97 26.36
CA ASN A 522 25.37 6.09 27.51
C ASN A 522 24.48 6.78 28.54
N SER A 523 23.63 6.02 29.22
CA SER A 523 22.77 6.52 30.28
C SER A 523 22.79 5.54 31.45
N ALA A 524 23.18 6.01 32.63
CA ALA A 524 23.15 5.21 33.84
C ALA A 524 21.69 4.96 34.28
N ALA A 525 21.46 3.87 35.02
CA ALA A 525 20.15 3.59 35.59
C ALA A 525 19.59 4.80 36.37
N GLY A 526 18.33 5.14 36.14
CA GLY A 526 17.65 6.30 36.73
C GLY A 526 17.90 7.63 36.02
N THR A 527 18.76 7.69 35.00
CA THR A 527 19.02 8.93 34.25
C THR A 527 17.84 9.30 33.37
N THR A 528 17.30 10.51 33.51
CA THR A 528 16.30 11.08 32.60
C THR A 528 16.99 11.62 31.33
N VAL A 529 16.65 11.06 30.17
CA VAL A 529 17.21 11.44 28.86
C VAL A 529 16.38 12.53 28.20
N ILE A 530 15.06 12.48 28.35
CA ILE A 530 14.13 13.51 27.90
C ILE A 530 13.23 13.85 29.09
N SER A 531 13.03 15.14 29.34
CA SER A 531 12.13 15.64 30.38
C SER A 531 10.82 16.14 29.77
N GLU A 532 9.69 15.78 30.35
CA GLU A 532 8.36 16.24 29.95
C GLU A 532 8.30 17.78 29.97
N GLN A 533 7.62 18.37 28.98
CA GLN A 533 7.46 19.82 28.79
C GLN A 533 8.77 20.60 28.53
N GLN A 534 9.89 19.92 28.31
CA GLN A 534 11.14 20.56 27.90
C GLN A 534 11.38 20.44 26.37
N PRO A 535 12.18 21.34 25.78
CA PRO A 535 12.60 21.21 24.40
C PRO A 535 13.43 19.93 24.22
N ASN A 536 13.20 19.21 23.11
CA ASN A 536 14.02 18.06 22.72
C ASN A 536 14.56 18.27 21.30
N GLU A 537 15.87 18.19 21.14
CA GLU A 537 16.58 18.41 19.88
C GLU A 537 17.10 17.12 19.22
N PHE A 538 16.86 15.97 19.85
CA PHE A 538 17.43 14.70 19.42
C PHE A 538 16.40 13.60 19.23
N PHE A 539 16.59 12.83 18.17
CA PHE A 539 15.95 11.55 17.94
C PHE A 539 16.85 10.44 18.48
N TYR A 540 16.27 9.45 19.15
CA TYR A 540 17.02 8.39 19.81
C TYR A 540 16.60 7.00 19.31
N LEU A 541 17.56 6.14 19.03
CA LEU A 541 17.40 4.72 18.72
C LEU A 541 17.99 3.89 19.86
N VAL A 542 17.19 3.06 20.52
CA VAL A 542 17.62 2.22 21.65
C VAL A 542 18.52 1.12 21.11
N TYR A 543 19.82 1.20 21.39
CA TYR A 543 20.79 0.21 20.94
C TYR A 543 20.86 -0.98 21.91
N GLU A 544 20.94 -0.70 23.21
CA GLU A 544 21.01 -1.71 24.27
C GLU A 544 20.39 -1.17 25.57
N GLY A 545 19.85 -2.06 26.39
CA GLY A 545 19.20 -1.73 27.65
C GLY A 545 17.72 -1.42 27.49
N GLU A 546 17.16 -0.76 28.50
CA GLU A 546 15.73 -0.45 28.59
C GLU A 546 15.51 0.98 29.05
N PHE A 547 14.51 1.63 28.45
CA PHE A 547 14.03 2.95 28.81
C PHE A 547 12.55 2.88 29.18
N GLU A 548 12.16 3.67 30.17
CA GLU A 548 10.79 3.83 30.60
C GLU A 548 10.26 5.19 30.14
N VAL A 549 9.08 5.20 29.53
CA VAL A 549 8.37 6.43 29.19
C VAL A 549 7.35 6.72 30.28
N ARG A 550 7.46 7.87 30.94
CA ARG A 550 6.54 8.32 31.99
C ARG A 550 5.80 9.58 31.55
N LYS A 551 4.50 9.64 31.79
CA LYS A 551 3.69 10.84 31.54
C LYS A 551 2.96 11.22 32.82
N ALA A 552 3.10 12.47 33.26
CA ALA A 552 2.59 12.93 34.55
C ALA A 552 2.97 11.98 35.71
N GLY A 553 4.23 11.52 35.69
CA GLY A 553 4.78 10.57 36.67
C GLY A 553 4.32 9.11 36.55
N ALA A 554 3.37 8.78 35.66
CA ALA A 554 2.88 7.40 35.49
C ALA A 554 3.60 6.67 34.34
N ARG A 555 3.95 5.40 34.54
CA ARG A 555 4.57 4.54 33.51
C ARG A 555 3.60 4.26 32.36
N VAL A 556 3.96 4.70 31.15
CA VAL A 556 3.13 4.52 29.95
C VAL A 556 3.64 3.35 29.11
N ALA A 557 4.94 3.28 28.89
CA ALA A 557 5.58 2.27 28.04
C ALA A 557 7.00 1.96 28.52
N THR A 558 7.52 0.81 28.08
CA THR A 558 8.92 0.42 28.20
C THR A 558 9.46 0.20 26.78
N LEU A 559 10.64 0.72 26.50
CA LEU A 559 11.31 0.69 25.21
C LEU A 559 12.59 -0.14 25.34
N GLY A 560 12.77 -1.08 24.42
CA GLY A 560 13.91 -1.98 24.36
C GLY A 560 14.72 -1.84 23.07
N PRO A 561 15.74 -2.70 22.86
CA PRO A 561 16.60 -2.63 21.68
C PRO A 561 15.82 -2.66 20.37
N GLY A 562 16.10 -1.70 19.49
CA GLY A 562 15.39 -1.50 18.22
C GLY A 562 14.22 -0.51 18.30
N ASP A 563 13.70 -0.22 19.50
CA ASP A 563 12.76 0.87 19.68
C ASP A 563 13.46 2.24 19.56
N PHE A 564 12.67 3.29 19.44
CA PHE A 564 13.14 4.66 19.36
C PHE A 564 12.31 5.61 20.22
N PHE A 565 12.77 6.83 20.45
CA PHE A 565 12.01 7.86 21.16
C PHE A 565 12.48 9.28 20.78
N GLY A 566 11.69 10.29 21.18
CA GLY A 566 11.95 11.71 20.89
C GLY A 566 11.40 12.17 19.53
N GLU A 567 10.82 11.28 18.74
CA GLU A 567 10.26 11.57 17.42
C GLU A 567 9.06 12.52 17.49
N VAL A 568 8.26 12.44 18.56
CA VAL A 568 6.98 13.15 18.65
C VAL A 568 7.20 14.65 18.70
N SER A 569 8.06 15.12 19.60
CA SER A 569 8.39 16.54 19.75
C SER A 569 9.06 17.10 18.51
N LEU A 570 9.95 16.31 17.88
CA LEU A 570 10.68 16.72 16.68
C LEU A 570 9.76 16.84 15.47
N LEU A 571 8.88 15.85 15.28
CA LEU A 571 7.94 15.85 14.18
C LEU A 571 6.90 16.93 14.37
N GLN A 572 6.34 17.10 15.58
CA GLN A 572 5.24 18.03 15.89
C GLN A 572 5.68 19.48 16.09
N GLY A 573 6.99 19.74 16.17
CA GLY A 573 7.51 21.07 16.51
C GLY A 573 7.18 21.52 17.94
N THR A 574 6.79 20.60 18.83
CA THR A 574 6.39 20.89 20.22
C THR A 574 7.47 20.52 21.22
N VAL A 575 7.26 20.87 22.50
CA VAL A 575 8.02 20.31 23.62
C VAL A 575 7.79 18.80 23.78
N ALA A 576 8.66 18.14 24.55
CA ALA A 576 8.53 16.73 24.89
C ALA A 576 7.22 16.43 25.61
N THR A 577 6.58 15.32 25.23
CA THR A 577 5.24 14.93 25.71
C THR A 577 5.24 13.98 26.90
N ALA A 578 6.42 13.48 27.27
CA ALA A 578 6.64 12.51 28.34
C ALA A 578 8.12 12.51 28.73
N ASP A 579 8.41 12.12 29.97
CA ASP A 579 9.76 11.79 30.42
C ASP A 579 10.21 10.46 29.80
N VAL A 580 11.52 10.35 29.52
CA VAL A 580 12.15 9.09 29.15
C VAL A 580 13.32 8.84 30.09
N VAL A 581 13.24 7.77 30.89
CA VAL A 581 14.18 7.45 31.96
C VAL A 581 14.84 6.10 31.69
N ALA A 582 16.16 5.99 31.82
CA ALA A 582 16.85 4.72 31.71
C ALA A 582 16.51 3.82 32.92
N LEU A 583 15.99 2.61 32.70
CA LEU A 583 15.66 1.67 33.80
C LEU A 583 16.90 0.96 34.36
N ARG A 584 17.89 0.78 33.49
CA ARG A 584 19.18 0.15 33.77
C ARG A 584 20.26 0.92 33.02
N ASN A 585 21.52 0.52 33.16
CA ASN A 585 22.58 1.06 32.33
C ASN A 585 22.26 0.73 30.86
N SER A 586 21.99 1.76 30.08
CA SER A 586 21.44 1.66 28.72
C SER A 586 22.27 2.51 27.76
N ARG A 587 22.21 2.17 26.47
CA ARG A 587 22.91 2.85 25.39
C ARG A 587 21.96 3.12 24.23
N CYS A 588 21.95 4.34 23.73
CA CYS A 588 21.16 4.73 22.56
C CYS A 588 22.03 5.43 21.52
N LEU A 589 21.59 5.40 20.26
CA LEU A 589 22.12 6.21 19.18
C LEU A 589 21.28 7.49 19.09
N ARG A 590 21.92 8.66 19.20
CA ARG A 590 21.25 9.96 19.05
C ARG A 590 21.53 10.58 17.69
N LEU A 591 20.52 11.25 17.12
CA LEU A 591 20.58 12.00 15.86
C LEU A 591 19.97 13.39 16.08
N GLY A 592 20.65 14.46 15.64
CA GLY A 592 20.17 15.83 15.80
C GLY A 592 18.96 16.18 14.93
N ARG A 593 18.15 17.15 15.38
CA ARG A 593 16.89 17.60 14.75
C ARG A 593 17.02 17.82 13.24
N ASP A 594 17.97 18.63 12.78
CA ASP A 594 18.09 18.94 11.34
C ASP A 594 18.41 17.69 10.52
N SER A 595 19.27 16.82 11.05
CA SER A 595 19.61 15.57 10.39
C SER A 595 18.45 14.59 10.38
N PHE A 596 17.60 14.61 11.41
CA PHE A 596 16.37 13.84 11.48
C PHE A 596 15.29 14.37 10.52
N LEU A 597 15.08 15.69 10.45
CA LEU A 597 14.11 16.28 9.51
C LEU A 597 14.54 16.04 8.05
N GLN A 598 15.83 16.15 7.75
CA GLN A 598 16.38 15.78 6.43
C GLN A 598 16.20 14.29 6.11
N LEU A 599 16.30 13.41 7.11
CA LEU A 599 16.08 11.98 6.95
C LEU A 599 14.62 11.71 6.53
N VAL A 600 13.69 12.31 7.26
CA VAL A 600 12.25 12.14 7.07
C VAL A 600 11.74 12.79 5.78
N SER A 601 12.34 13.90 5.35
CA SER A 601 11.93 14.60 4.12
C SER A 601 12.47 13.95 2.85
N ARG A 602 13.61 13.26 2.91
CA ARG A 602 14.22 12.58 1.75
C ARG A 602 13.65 11.21 1.48
N ASP A 603 13.24 10.48 2.52
CA ASP A 603 12.70 9.13 2.37
C ASP A 603 11.28 9.02 2.92
N PHE A 604 10.32 8.93 1.99
CA PHE A 604 8.91 8.78 2.29
C PHE A 604 8.62 7.55 3.16
N THR A 605 9.23 6.40 2.85
CA THR A 605 8.93 5.14 3.55
C THR A 605 9.29 5.20 5.03
N THR A 606 10.38 5.89 5.35
CA THR A 606 10.87 6.11 6.70
C THR A 606 10.03 7.11 7.45
N GLY A 607 9.72 8.25 6.83
CA GLY A 607 8.81 9.23 7.41
C GLY A 607 7.48 8.60 7.82
N MET A 608 6.92 7.76 6.94
CA MET A 608 5.69 7.00 7.19
C MET A 608 5.83 5.96 8.31
N ALA A 609 6.93 5.21 8.36
CA ALA A 609 7.17 4.21 9.38
C ALA A 609 7.28 4.84 10.78
N ILE A 610 8.04 5.94 10.87
CA ILE A 610 8.21 6.71 12.10
C ILE A 610 6.87 7.30 12.53
N GLU A 611 6.13 7.93 11.62
CA GLU A 611 4.84 8.54 11.96
C GLU A 611 3.81 7.52 12.47
N ARG A 612 3.68 6.36 11.82
CA ARG A 612 2.76 5.30 12.27
C ARG A 612 3.07 4.84 13.69
N ALA A 613 4.34 4.75 14.04
CA ALA A 613 4.76 4.41 15.39
C ALA A 613 4.45 5.54 16.39
N SER A 614 4.68 6.81 16.00
CA SER A 614 4.30 7.99 16.78
C SER A 614 2.81 8.00 17.10
N GLU A 615 1.95 7.75 16.12
CA GLU A 615 0.49 7.75 16.29
C GLU A 615 0.03 6.70 17.32
N LYS A 616 0.53 5.47 17.20
CA LYS A 616 0.21 4.39 18.15
C LYS A 616 0.57 4.79 19.58
N ARG A 617 1.70 5.45 19.77
CA ARG A 617 2.19 5.92 21.07
C ARG A 617 1.35 7.08 21.62
N VAL A 618 1.02 8.07 20.79
CA VAL A 618 0.16 9.20 21.20
C VAL A 618 -1.22 8.69 21.63
N VAL A 619 -1.80 7.73 20.92
CA VAL A 619 -3.09 7.10 21.30
C VAL A 619 -2.95 6.34 22.62
N ALA A 620 -1.87 5.58 22.82
CA ALA A 620 -1.62 4.88 24.08
C ALA A 620 -1.44 5.85 25.26
N LEU A 621 -0.74 6.97 25.05
CA LEU A 621 -0.56 8.06 26.01
C LEU A 621 -1.90 8.72 26.38
N LYS A 622 -2.79 8.95 25.40
CA LYS A 622 -4.12 9.54 25.63
C LYS A 622 -5.05 8.59 26.40
N LYS A 623 -5.09 7.30 26.04
CA LYS A 623 -5.94 6.29 26.72
C LYS A 623 -5.56 6.10 28.19
N LYS A 624 -4.26 6.07 28.52
CA LYS A 624 -3.80 5.92 29.92
C LYS A 624 -3.91 7.22 30.73
N GLY A 625 -3.81 8.38 30.08
CA GLY A 625 -4.01 9.67 30.73
C GLY A 625 -5.47 9.98 31.06
N ALA A 626 -6.43 9.43 30.31
CA ALA A 626 -7.87 9.60 30.54
C ALA A 626 -8.48 8.54 31.49
N ALA A 627 -7.69 7.57 31.95
CA ALA A 627 -8.09 6.51 32.88
C ALA A 627 -7.74 6.84 34.35
N LYS A 628 -7.34 8.08 34.62
CA LYS A 628 -7.24 8.73 35.92
C LYS A 628 -8.16 9.94 35.91
#